data_AF-A0A7H0Y339-F1
#
_entry.id   AF-A0A7H0Y339-F1
#
_cell.length_a   1.000
_cell.length_b   1.000
_cell.length_c   1.000
_cell.angle_alpha   90.00
_cell.angle_beta   90.00
_cell.angle_gamma   90.00
#
_symmetry.space_group_name_H-M   'P 1'
#
loop_
_entity.id
_entity.type
_entity.pdbx_description
1 polymer ?
#
loop_
_entity_poly.entity_id
_entity_poly.type
_entity_poly.pdbx_seq_one_letter_code
_entity_poly.pdbx_strand_id
1 'polypeptide(L)'
;MNNLLQIDRINKLQGINTKELNMFSLHELYVDGVPIAYVRINNEKIEVLPFLKFAAEPCKALFVNTEEFSEMIEGYRAMDCLMYNSSNFSNKTHK
;
A
#
# COMPACT_ATOMS: atom_id res chain seq x y z
N MET A 1 4.67 -2.84 -20.71
CA MET A 1 5.71 -2.11 -19.94
C MET A 1 6.35 -3.07 -18.91
N ASN A 2 7.64 -3.00 -18.54
CA ASN A 2 8.25 -3.97 -17.60
C ASN A 2 7.78 -3.71 -16.15
N ASN A 3 7.22 -4.71 -15.47
CA ASN A 3 6.61 -4.58 -14.13
C ASN A 3 7.56 -3.96 -13.09
N LEU A 4 8.86 -4.29 -13.16
CA LEU A 4 9.89 -3.71 -12.30
C LEU A 4 9.98 -2.19 -12.43
N LEU A 5 9.83 -1.66 -13.66
CA LEU A 5 9.87 -0.21 -13.91
C LEU A 5 8.69 0.53 -13.29
N GLN A 6 7.53 -0.12 -13.12
CA GLN A 6 6.37 0.51 -12.46
C GLN A 6 6.52 0.51 -10.94
N ILE A 7 7.02 -0.57 -10.33
CA ILE A 7 7.33 -0.59 -8.90
C ILE A 7 8.40 0.46 -8.55
N ASP A 8 9.45 0.59 -9.37
CA ASP A 8 10.47 1.62 -9.19
C ASP A 8 9.89 3.04 -9.30
N ARG A 9 8.89 3.25 -10.16
CA ARG A 9 8.19 4.55 -10.27
C ARG A 9 7.38 4.85 -9.02
N ILE A 10 6.68 3.86 -8.46
CA ILE A 10 5.92 3.99 -7.21
C ILE A 10 6.85 4.34 -6.05
N ASN A 11 8.01 3.66 -5.94
CA ASN A 11 9.00 3.91 -4.89
C ASN A 11 9.68 5.29 -4.99
N LYS A 12 9.57 5.99 -6.12
CA LYS A 12 10.05 7.38 -6.26
C LYS A 12 9.09 8.41 -5.68
N LEU A 13 7.85 8.02 -5.36
CA LEU A 13 6.91 8.89 -4.70
C LEU A 13 7.37 9.13 -3.25
N GLN A 14 7.23 10.36 -2.79
CA GLN A 14 7.64 10.74 -1.43
C GLN A 14 6.93 9.87 -0.39
N GLY A 15 7.69 9.32 0.56
CA GLY A 15 7.15 8.53 1.68
C GLY A 15 6.62 7.15 1.30
N ILE A 16 6.80 6.71 0.05
CA ILE A 16 6.40 5.39 -0.42
C ILE A 16 7.58 4.43 -0.38
N ASN A 17 7.33 3.22 0.13
CA ASN A 17 8.26 2.12 0.01
C ASN A 17 7.49 0.81 -0.25
N THR A 18 8.08 -0.07 -1.03
CA THR A 18 7.54 -1.41 -1.30
C THR A 18 8.55 -2.48 -0.91
N LYS A 19 8.06 -3.60 -0.37
CA LYS A 19 8.89 -4.76 -0.03
C LYS A 19 8.33 -6.00 -0.73
N GLU A 20 9.12 -6.61 -1.61
CA GLU A 20 8.72 -7.85 -2.26
C GLU A 20 8.52 -8.97 -1.21
N LEU A 21 7.40 -9.67 -1.31
CA LEU A 21 7.02 -10.75 -0.39
C LEU A 21 7.25 -12.14 -0.98
N ASN A 22 7.13 -12.29 -2.30
CA ASN A 22 7.19 -13.59 -2.94
C ASN A 22 7.59 -13.49 -4.43
N MET A 23 7.84 -14.66 -5.02
CA MET A 23 8.21 -14.82 -6.43
C MET A 23 7.14 -14.37 -7.44
N PHE A 24 5.91 -14.07 -6.99
CA PHE A 24 4.83 -13.59 -7.84
C PHE A 24 4.78 -12.06 -7.92
N SER A 25 5.86 -11.38 -7.51
CA SER A 25 5.98 -9.92 -7.55
C SER A 25 4.87 -9.21 -6.75
N LEU A 26 4.39 -9.87 -5.69
CA LEU A 26 3.55 -9.24 -4.69
C LEU A 26 4.44 -8.43 -3.74
N HIS A 27 4.10 -7.17 -3.54
CA HIS A 27 4.84 -6.28 -2.67
C HIS A 27 3.95 -5.79 -1.53
N GLU A 28 4.48 -5.72 -0.32
CA GLU A 28 3.88 -4.96 0.76
C GLU A 28 4.15 -3.47 0.55
N LEU A 29 3.09 -2.65 0.60
CA LEU A 29 3.15 -1.21 0.39
C LEU A 29 3.12 -0.49 1.73
N TYR A 30 4.11 0.38 1.91
CA TYR A 30 4.25 1.28 3.04
C TYR A 30 4.06 2.72 2.60
N VAL A 31 3.29 3.49 3.37
CA VAL A 31 3.14 4.93 3.25
C VAL A 31 3.55 5.56 4.55
N ASP A 32 4.57 6.40 4.51
CA ASP A 32 5.14 7.09 5.67
C ASP A 32 5.48 6.12 6.83
N GLY A 33 5.97 4.93 6.46
CA GLY A 33 6.33 3.85 7.39
C GLY A 33 5.17 2.97 7.87
N VAL A 34 3.93 3.26 7.48
CA VAL A 34 2.75 2.46 7.84
C VAL A 34 2.43 1.49 6.72
N PRO A 35 2.30 0.17 6.99
CA PRO A 35 1.88 -0.77 5.97
C PRO A 35 0.37 -0.62 5.71
N ILE A 36 -0.02 -0.42 4.45
CA ILE A 36 -1.41 -0.11 4.08
C ILE A 36 -2.07 -1.10 3.13
N ALA A 37 -1.29 -1.81 2.31
CA ALA A 37 -1.81 -2.66 1.25
C ALA A 37 -0.76 -3.67 0.80
N TYR A 38 -1.21 -4.66 0.04
CA TYR A 38 -0.36 -5.36 -0.91
C TYR A 38 -0.56 -4.77 -2.31
N VAL A 39 0.50 -4.70 -3.10
CA VAL A 39 0.45 -4.25 -4.50
C VAL A 39 1.12 -5.26 -5.43
N ARG A 40 0.56 -5.41 -6.62
CA ARG A 40 1.20 -6.11 -7.74
C ARG A 40 0.88 -5.41 -9.05
N ILE A 41 1.72 -5.58 -10.04
CA ILE A 41 1.46 -5.07 -11.39
C ILE A 41 0.74 -6.13 -12.21
N ASN A 42 -0.43 -5.78 -12.77
CA ASN A 42 -1.25 -6.67 -13.57
C ASN A 42 -1.79 -5.92 -14.80
N ASN A 43 -1.48 -6.41 -16.00
CA ASN A 43 -1.90 -5.81 -17.28
C ASN A 43 -1.71 -4.28 -17.33
N GLU A 44 -0.52 -3.82 -16.94
CA GLU A 44 -0.11 -2.40 -16.92
C GLU A 44 -0.80 -1.52 -15.88
N LYS A 45 -1.72 -2.09 -15.08
CA LYS A 45 -2.31 -1.45 -13.91
C LYS A 45 -1.62 -1.91 -12.62
N ILE A 46 -1.69 -1.05 -11.62
CA ILE A 46 -1.31 -1.35 -10.25
C ILE A 46 -2.57 -1.91 -9.58
N GLU A 47 -2.52 -3.19 -9.24
CA GLU A 47 -3.53 -3.83 -8.42
C GLU A 47 -3.16 -3.61 -6.95
N VAL A 48 -4.01 -2.88 -6.24
CA VAL A 48 -3.85 -2.56 -4.82
C VAL A 48 -4.87 -3.37 -4.03
N LEU A 49 -4.40 -4.09 -3.02
CA LEU A 49 -5.16 -4.89 -2.07
C LEU A 49 -5.04 -4.23 -0.70
N PRO A 50 -5.90 -3.25 -0.36
CA PRO A 50 -5.81 -2.53 0.90
C PRO A 50 -6.02 -3.48 2.09
N PHE A 51 -5.33 -3.22 3.18
CA PHE A 51 -5.65 -3.89 4.43
C PHE A 51 -7.04 -3.46 4.91
N LEU A 52 -7.71 -4.32 5.69
CA LEU A 52 -9.12 -4.12 6.06
C LEU A 52 -9.42 -2.73 6.64
N LYS A 53 -8.50 -2.18 7.45
CA LYS A 53 -8.66 -0.84 8.05
C LYS A 53 -8.61 0.33 7.05
N PHE A 54 -8.11 0.09 5.85
CA PHE A 54 -7.95 1.08 4.78
C PHE A 54 -8.87 0.80 3.58
N ALA A 55 -9.53 -0.37 3.56
CA ALA A 55 -10.39 -0.77 2.46
C ALA A 55 -11.71 -0.01 2.52
N ALA A 56 -12.07 0.67 1.42
CA ALA A 56 -13.41 1.25 1.25
C ALA A 56 -14.50 0.16 1.21
N GLU A 57 -14.18 -1.00 0.60
CA GLU A 57 -15.00 -2.19 0.57
C GLU A 57 -14.14 -3.42 0.95
N PRO A 58 -14.57 -4.26 1.91
CA PRO A 58 -13.83 -5.46 2.28
C PRO A 58 -13.59 -6.39 1.09
N CYS A 59 -12.40 -6.99 1.03
CA CYS A 59 -12.00 -7.99 0.04
C CYS A 59 -12.01 -7.52 -1.43
N LYS A 60 -12.07 -6.22 -1.69
CA LYS A 60 -12.06 -5.66 -3.05
C LYS A 60 -10.70 -5.04 -3.38
N ALA A 61 -10.14 -5.46 -4.51
CA ALA A 61 -8.94 -4.85 -5.08
C ALA A 61 -9.29 -3.55 -5.81
N LEU A 62 -8.37 -2.60 -5.78
CA LEU A 62 -8.40 -1.39 -6.61
C LEU A 62 -7.43 -1.59 -7.78
N PHE A 63 -7.80 -1.14 -8.97
CA PHE A 63 -6.96 -1.21 -10.17
C PHE A 63 -6.71 0.19 -10.68
N VAL A 64 -5.53 0.72 -10.41
CA VAL A 64 -5.18 2.12 -10.68
C VAL A 64 -3.98 2.22 -11.62
N ASN A 65 -3.90 3.29 -12.40
CA ASN A 65 -2.66 3.70 -13.08
C ASN A 65 -1.71 4.44 -12.10
N THR A 66 -0.57 4.92 -12.58
CA THR A 66 0.44 5.56 -11.70
C THR A 66 -0.03 6.93 -11.16
N GLU A 67 -0.78 7.67 -11.97
CA GLU A 67 -1.37 8.96 -11.60
C GLU A 67 -2.45 8.78 -10.52
N GLU A 68 -3.41 7.90 -10.77
CA GLU A 68 -4.49 7.51 -9.84
C GLU A 68 -3.92 6.91 -8.54
N PHE A 69 -2.82 6.16 -8.62
CA PHE A 69 -2.12 5.66 -7.44
C PHE A 69 -1.63 6.81 -6.55
N SER A 70 -1.01 7.83 -7.15
CA SER A 70 -0.49 8.98 -6.41
C SER A 70 -1.62 9.75 -5.71
N GLU A 71 -2.75 9.95 -6.38
CA GLU A 71 -3.94 10.57 -5.79
C GLU A 71 -4.52 9.73 -4.62
N MET A 72 -4.58 8.41 -4.79
CA MET A 72 -5.04 7.49 -3.73
C MET A 72 -4.16 7.60 -2.48
N ILE A 73 -2.83 7.69 -2.63
CA ILE A 73 -1.90 7.87 -1.51
C ILE A 73 -2.19 9.16 -0.74
N GLU A 74 -2.39 10.27 -1.45
CA GLU A 74 -2.74 11.54 -0.82
C GLU A 74 -4.08 11.48 -0.08
N GLY A 75 -5.04 10.70 -0.60
CA GLY A 75 -6.28 10.38 0.10
C GLY A 75 -6.06 9.70 1.46
N TYR A 76 -5.17 8.70 1.52
CA TYR A 76 -4.82 8.03 2.79
C TYR A 76 -4.16 8.97 3.79
N ARG A 77 -3.32 9.90 3.32
CA ARG A 77 -2.67 10.92 4.16
C ARG A 77 -3.68 11.92 4.71
N ALA A 78 -4.58 12.43 3.87
CA ALA A 78 -5.55 13.45 4.24
C ALA A 78 -6.61 12.95 5.24
N MET A 79 -6.91 11.65 5.25
CA MET A 79 -7.90 11.06 6.16
C MET A 79 -7.33 10.70 7.55
N ASP A 80 -6.09 11.06 7.87
CA ASP A 80 -5.37 10.65 9.11
C ASP A 80 -5.34 9.12 9.33
N CYS A 81 -5.62 8.33 8.29
CA CYS A 81 -5.63 6.87 8.32
C CYS A 81 -4.28 6.30 8.80
N LEU A 82 -3.19 7.03 8.57
CA LEU A 82 -1.82 6.66 8.92
C LEU A 82 -1.49 6.92 10.41
N MET A 83 -2.24 7.78 11.11
CA MET A 83 -1.93 8.21 12.48
C MET A 83 -2.29 7.20 13.58
N TYR A 84 -3.08 6.15 13.26
CA TYR A 84 -3.64 5.24 14.28
C TYR A 84 -2.68 4.18 14.85
N ASN A 85 -1.42 4.10 14.40
CA ASN A 85 -0.53 2.98 14.75
C ASN A 85 0.63 3.30 15.70
N SER A 86 0.77 4.52 16.22
CA SER A 86 1.93 4.87 17.07
C SER A 86 1.72 4.66 18.58
N SER A 87 0.55 4.21 19.07
CA SER A 87 0.29 4.15 20.52
C SER A 87 -0.40 2.91 21.10
N ASN A 88 -0.87 1.94 20.30
CA ASN A 88 -1.68 0.81 20.84
C ASN A 88 -1.07 -0.60 20.73
N PHE A 89 0.17 -0.76 20.28
CA PHE A 89 0.92 -2.02 20.45
C PHE A 89 1.75 -2.01 21.75
N SER A 90 1.13 -1.62 22.87
CA SER A 90 1.68 -1.90 24.20
C SER A 90 1.18 -3.28 24.65
N ASN A 91 2.10 -4.23 24.66
CA ASN A 91 1.99 -5.61 25.13
C ASN A 91 0.91 -5.82 26.20
N LYS A 92 -0.16 -6.53 25.87
CA LYS A 92 -0.81 -7.42 26.83
C LYS A 92 -0.39 -8.85 26.52
N THR A 93 0.71 -9.21 27.15
CA THR A 93 1.13 -10.59 27.36
C THR A 93 -0.02 -11.41 27.93
N HIS A 94 -0.24 -12.57 27.33
CA HIS A 94 -1.10 -13.63 27.82
C HIS A 94 -0.82 -13.94 29.31
N LYS A 95 -1.90 -14.04 30.09
CA LYS A 95 -1.98 -14.87 31.29
C LYS A 95 -3.26 -15.68 31.21
#